data_AF-A8LL71-F1
#
_entry.id   AF-A8LL71-F1
#
_cell.length_a   1.000
_cell.length_b   1.000
_cell.length_c   1.000
_cell.angle_alpha   90.00
_cell.angle_beta   90.00
_cell.angle_gamma   90.00
#
_symmetry.space_group_name_H-M   'P 1'
#
loop_
_entity.id
_entity.type
_entity.pdbx_description
1 polymer ?
#
loop_
_entity_poly.entity_id
_entity_poly.type
_entity_poly.pdbx_seq_one_letter_code
_entity_poly.pdbx_strand_id
1 'polypeptide(L)' 'MAEEHKHGSMDISEQEKTFHGFLAITKWTTISIIVFLILLYMING' A
#
# COMPACT_ATOMS: atom_id res chain seq x y z
N MET A 1 3.00 -36.51 -13.30
CA MET A 1 2.05 -36.38 -12.18
C MET A 1 1.52 -34.96 -12.24
N ALA A 2 0.26 -34.74 -12.59
CA ALA A 2 -0.30 -33.40 -12.56
C ALA A 2 -0.46 -33.01 -11.07
N GLU A 3 0.19 -31.95 -10.62
CA GLU A 3 -0.15 -31.37 -9.32
C GLU A 3 -1.59 -30.88 -9.41
N GLU A 4 -2.49 -31.54 -8.68
CA GLU A 4 -3.90 -31.19 -8.68
C GLU A 4 -4.06 -29.90 -7.85
N HIS A 5 -3.99 -28.75 -8.52
CA HIS A 5 -4.16 -27.46 -7.86
C HIS A 5 -5.57 -27.35 -7.27
N LYS A 6 -5.69 -27.46 -5.94
CA LYS A 6 -6.95 -27.21 -5.24
C LYS A 6 -7.20 -25.70 -5.20
N HIS A 7 -8.28 -25.27 -5.84
CA HIS A 7 -8.68 -23.87 -5.84
C HIS A 7 -8.77 -23.33 -4.40
N GLY A 8 -8.19 -22.15 -4.16
CA GLY A 8 -8.20 -21.50 -2.84
C GLY A 8 -7.19 -22.04 -1.81
N SER A 9 -6.41 -23.07 -2.15
CA SER A 9 -5.36 -23.62 -1.26
C SER A 9 -3.97 -23.04 -1.49
N MET A 10 -3.84 -22.09 -2.43
CA MET A 10 -2.58 -21.41 -2.71
C MET A 10 -2.17 -20.55 -1.51
N ASP A 11 -0.88 -20.60 -1.15
CA ASP A 11 -0.30 -19.69 -0.17
C ASP A 11 -0.33 -18.24 -0.71
N ILE A 12 -0.91 -17.34 0.08
CA ILE A 12 -1.08 -15.93 -0.25
C ILE A 12 -0.25 -14.98 0.62
N SER A 13 0.71 -15.51 1.39
CA SER A 13 1.51 -14.73 2.35
C SER A 13 2.21 -13.52 1.73
N GLU A 14 2.73 -13.66 0.51
CA GLU A 14 3.39 -12.55 -0.20
C GLU A 14 2.41 -11.47 -0.67
N GLN A 15 1.19 -11.86 -1.05
CA GLN A 15 0.13 -10.95 -1.46
C GLN A 15 -0.37 -10.14 -0.26
N GLU A 16 -0.57 -10.79 0.89
CA GLU A 16 -0.94 -10.10 2.14
C GLU A 16 0.14 -9.11 2.56
N LYS A 17 1.42 -9.53 2.56
CA LYS A 17 2.55 -8.66 2.86
C LYS A 17 2.63 -7.46 1.91
N THR A 18 2.40 -7.68 0.62
CA THR A 18 2.36 -6.61 -0.39
C THR A 18 1.21 -5.64 -0.12
N PHE A 19 0.03 -6.14 0.22
CA PHE A 19 -1.12 -5.30 0.56
C PHE A 19 -0.87 -4.47 1.82
N HIS A 20 -0.27 -5.05 2.86
CA HIS A 20 0.15 -4.30 4.04
C HIS A 20 1.17 -3.20 3.70
N GLY A 21 2.13 -3.50 2.82
CA GLY A 21 3.07 -2.52 2.28
C GLY A 21 2.37 -1.38 1.53
N PHE A 22 1.40 -1.71 0.67
CA PHE A 22 0.59 -0.72 -0.05
C PHE A 22 -0.18 0.22 0.90
N LEU A 23 -0.81 -0.32 1.95
CA LEU A 23 -1.50 0.48 2.96
C LEU A 23 -0.55 1.44 3.67
N ALA A 24 0.64 0.96 4.05
CA ALA A 24 1.64 1.79 4.71
C ALA A 24 2.12 2.93 3.81
N ILE A 25 2.48 2.65 2.55
CA ILE A 25 2.94 3.65 1.57
C ILE A 25 1.83 4.67 1.30
N THR A 26 0.59 4.22 1.11
CA THR A 26 -0.55 5.11 0.86
C THR A 26 -0.74 6.07 2.02
N LYS A 27 -0.77 5.57 3.26
CA LYS A 27 -0.89 6.40 4.48
C LYS A 27 0.18 7.48 4.54
N TRP A 28 1.45 7.11 4.37
CA TRP A 28 2.57 8.06 4.46
C TRP A 28 2.57 9.07 3.31
N THR A 29 2.19 8.63 2.11
CA THR A 29 2.04 9.52 0.94
C THR A 29 0.94 10.54 1.17
N THR A 30 -0.23 10.12 1.66
CA THR A 30 -1.34 11.03 1.97
C THR A 30 -0.93 12.08 3.00
N ILE A 31 -0.28 11.66 4.10
CA ILE A 31 0.22 12.60 5.13
C ILE A 31 1.22 13.58 4.51
N SER A 32 2.14 13.11 3.68
CA SER A 32 3.15 13.95 3.03
C SER A 32 2.53 15.00 2.12
N ILE A 33 1.50 14.64 1.34
CA ILE A 33 0.75 15.57 0.49
C ILE A 33 0.06 16.63 1.34
N ILE A 34 -0.59 16.25 2.43
CA ILE A 34 -1.27 17.21 3.33
C ILE A 34 -0.26 18.21 3.91
N VAL A 35 0.87 17.73 4.42
CA VAL A 35 1.94 18.59 4.96
C VAL A 35 2.47 19.52 3.86
N PHE A 36 2.71 19.00 2.66
CA PHE A 36 3.18 19.80 1.53
C PHE A 36 2.20 20.92 1.16
N LEU A 37 0.88 20.63 1.13
CA LEU A 37 -0.15 21.64 0.83
C LEU A 37 -0.20 22.73 1.91
N ILE A 38 -0.07 22.36 3.20
CA ILE A 38 0.00 23.33 4.30
C ILE A 38 1.23 24.23 4.14
N LEU A 39 2.39 23.66 3.84
CA LEU A 39 3.62 24.44 3.64
C LEU A 39 3.52 25.37 2.43
N LEU A 40 2.94 24.89 1.32
CA LEU A 40 2.70 25.70 0.13
C LEU A 40 1.80 26.90 0.46
N TYR A 41 0.74 26.69 1.24
CA TYR A 41 -0.10 27.78 1.74
C TYR A 41 0.66 28.74 2.65
N MET A 42 1.50 28.26 3.55
CA MET A 42 2.29 29.14 4.42
C MET A 42 3.33 30.00 3.67
N ILE A 43 3.82 29.51 2.52
CA ILE A 43 4.87 30.19 1.74
C ILE A 43 4.27 31.14 0.69
N ASN A 44 3.18 30.73 0.02
CA ASN A 44 2.60 31.45 -1.12
C ASN A 44 1.18 31.98 -0.87
N GLY A 45 0.55 31.60 0.24
CA GLY A 45 -0.78 32.06 0.66
C GLY A 45 -0.75 33.30 1.53
#